data_AF-A0A7C1R7V6-F1
#
_entry.id   AF-A0A7C1R7V6-F1
#
_cell.length_a   1.000
_cell.length_b   1.000
_cell.length_c   1.000
_cell.angle_alpha   90.00
_cell.angle_beta   90.00
_cell.angle_gamma   90.00
#
_symmetry.space_group_name_H-M   'P 1'
#
loop_
_entity.id
_entity.type
_entity.pdbx_description
1 polymer ?
#
loop_
_entity_poly.entity_id
_entity_poly.type
_entity_poly.pdbx_seq_one_letter_code
_entity_poly.pdbx_strand_id
1 'polypeptide(L)'
;SEGKIDRLYLDSNEFVNTMTQSPTVEQLLPLPESKDEEELKNQWEYLYEPDARQILDGLLPRFIESQVYQGVVENLACEQAARMIAMKSATDNAGDIISELQLAYNKARQAAITQEISEIVSGAASV
;
A
#
# COMPACT_ATOMS: atom_id res chain seq x y z
N SER A 1 9.48 33.77 -7.61
CA SER A 1 9.32 32.82 -6.49
C SER A 1 10.33 33.19 -5.42
N GLU A 2 9.96 33.23 -4.14
CA GLU A 2 10.79 33.72 -3.01
C GLU A 2 12.08 32.92 -2.72
N GLY A 3 12.57 32.07 -3.63
CA GLY A 3 13.85 31.36 -3.50
C GLY A 3 13.98 30.47 -2.26
N LYS A 4 12.86 30.07 -1.63
CA LYS A 4 12.86 29.34 -0.35
C LYS A 4 13.14 27.85 -0.48
N ILE A 5 13.09 27.29 -1.70
CA ILE A 5 13.22 25.86 -1.95
C ILE A 5 14.27 25.67 -3.04
N ASP A 6 15.37 25.01 -2.69
CA ASP A 6 16.45 24.67 -3.63
C ASP A 6 16.18 23.38 -4.40
N ARG A 7 15.46 22.42 -3.78
CA ARG A 7 15.11 21.12 -4.37
C ARG A 7 13.76 20.60 -3.86
N LEU A 8 13.03 19.94 -4.74
CA LEU A 8 11.76 19.28 -4.46
C LEU A 8 11.87 17.80 -4.83
N TYR A 9 11.60 16.94 -3.85
CA TYR A 9 11.53 15.49 -4.03
C TYR A 9 10.10 15.01 -3.75
N LEU A 10 9.65 14.02 -4.50
CA LEU A 10 8.41 13.29 -4.30
C LEU A 10 8.77 11.88 -3.85
N ASP A 11 8.33 11.51 -2.65
CA ASP A 11 8.41 10.14 -2.13
C ASP A 11 7.07 9.45 -2.39
N SER A 12 7.10 8.36 -3.14
CA SER A 12 5.91 7.59 -3.51
C SER A 12 6.20 6.10 -3.62
N ASN A 13 5.16 5.30 -3.69
CA ASN A 13 5.30 3.89 -3.99
C ASN A 13 4.91 3.63 -5.44
N GLU A 14 5.82 3.01 -6.19
CA GLU A 14 5.54 2.46 -7.50
C GLU A 14 4.77 1.14 -7.34
N PHE A 15 3.61 1.07 -7.98
CA PHE A 15 2.79 -0.13 -8.00
C PHE A 15 3.33 -1.11 -9.07
N VAL A 16 4.15 -2.07 -8.65
CA VAL A 16 4.65 -3.13 -9.55
C VAL A 16 3.60 -4.23 -9.70
N ASN A 17 3.12 -4.78 -8.59
CA ASN A 17 2.04 -5.76 -8.55
C ASN A 17 1.41 -5.82 -7.15
N THR A 18 0.39 -6.68 -6.98
CA THR A 18 -0.32 -6.79 -5.70
C THR A 18 0.56 -7.25 -4.54
N MET A 19 1.66 -7.97 -4.79
CA MET A 19 2.58 -8.44 -3.75
C MET A 19 3.82 -7.56 -3.58
N THR A 20 4.16 -6.74 -4.57
CA THR A 20 5.41 -5.98 -4.63
C THR A 20 5.09 -4.50 -4.86
N GLN A 21 5.42 -3.67 -3.87
CA GLN A 21 5.39 -2.22 -3.95
C GLN A 21 6.82 -1.73 -3.75
N SER A 22 7.30 -0.83 -4.61
CA SER A 22 8.68 -0.31 -4.52
C SER A 22 8.64 1.15 -4.09
N PRO A 23 9.27 1.53 -2.96
CA PRO A 23 9.40 2.93 -2.60
C PRO A 23 10.38 3.62 -3.56
N THR A 24 9.95 4.74 -4.13
CA THR A 24 10.69 5.53 -5.09
C THR A 24 10.75 6.98 -4.64
N VAL A 25 11.92 7.59 -4.81
CA VAL A 25 12.14 9.02 -4.53
C VAL A 25 12.53 9.70 -5.83
N GLU A 26 11.64 10.52 -6.36
CA GLU A 26 11.85 11.25 -7.60
C GLU A 26 12.12 12.73 -7.34
N GLN A 27 13.11 13.29 -8.01
CA GLN A 27 13.38 14.73 -7.95
C GLN A 27 12.50 15.46 -8.96
N LEU A 28 11.57 16.29 -8.49
CA LEU A 28 10.68 17.08 -9.34
C LEU A 28 11.32 18.41 -9.76
N LEU A 29 12.02 19.08 -8.85
CA LEU A 29 12.72 20.34 -9.12
C LEU A 29 14.09 20.38 -8.42
N PRO A 30 15.12 20.97 -9.05
CA PRO A 30 15.20 21.27 -10.48
C PRO A 30 15.04 19.97 -11.31
N LEU A 31 14.53 20.10 -12.54
CA LEU A 31 14.35 18.94 -13.41
C LEU A 31 15.71 18.23 -13.57
N PRO A 32 15.79 16.90 -13.36
CA PRO A 32 17.02 16.17 -13.57
C PRO A 32 17.42 16.23 -15.04
N GLU A 33 18.72 16.14 -15.31
CA GLU A 33 19.22 16.08 -16.68
C GLU A 33 18.61 14.85 -17.39
N SER A 34 18.08 15.07 -18.60
CA SER A 34 17.58 13.99 -19.45
C SER A 34 18.74 13.04 -19.77
N LYS A 35 18.60 11.76 -19.45
CA LYS A 35 19.62 10.74 -19.73
C LYS A 35 19.71 10.34 -21.21
N ASP A 36 18.78 10.82 -22.03
CA ASP A 36 18.66 10.48 -23.44
C ASP A 36 19.29 11.56 -24.33
N GLU A 37 20.61 11.52 -24.49
CA GLU A 37 21.34 12.36 -25.46
C GLU A 37 20.93 12.06 -26.93
N GLU A 38 20.37 10.88 -27.19
CA GLU A 38 19.93 10.44 -28.53
C GLU A 38 18.66 11.17 -29.03
N GLU A 39 17.76 11.61 -28.14
CA GLU A 39 16.51 12.31 -28.54
C GLU A 39 16.76 13.76 -29.01
N LEU A 40 17.84 14.40 -28.57
CA LEU A 40 18.21 15.75 -28.99
C LEU A 40 18.54 15.87 -30.49
N LYS A 41 18.71 14.74 -31.20
CA LYS A 41 18.95 14.71 -32.65
C LYS A 41 17.70 15.05 -33.48
N ASN A 42 16.50 15.00 -32.89
CA ASN A 42 15.25 15.40 -33.53
C ASN A 42 14.79 16.76 -33.00
N GLN A 43 15.60 17.81 -33.17
CA GLN A 43 15.14 19.19 -32.98
C GLN A 43 14.09 19.51 -34.05
N TRP A 44 12.83 19.23 -33.77
CA TRP A 44 11.73 19.79 -34.53
C TRP A 44 11.59 21.26 -34.16
N GLU A 45 11.61 22.11 -35.18
CA GLU A 45 11.42 23.55 -35.02
C GLU A 45 9.92 23.80 -34.77
N TYR A 46 9.53 23.82 -33.50
CA TYR A 46 8.16 24.16 -33.11
C TYR A 46 7.91 25.66 -33.29
N LEU A 47 6.84 26.01 -34.00
CA LEU A 47 6.31 27.38 -33.99
C LEU A 47 5.50 27.58 -32.71
N TYR A 48 6.02 28.39 -31.78
CA TYR A 48 5.35 28.72 -30.53
C TYR A 48 4.46 29.94 -30.70
N GLU A 49 3.18 29.80 -30.41
CA GLU A 49 2.25 30.92 -30.26
C GLU A 49 1.66 30.90 -28.85
N PRO A 50 1.79 31.95 -28.01
CA PRO A 50 2.37 33.27 -28.26
C PRO A 50 3.91 33.41 -28.09
N ASP A 51 4.52 32.74 -27.11
CA ASP A 51 5.98 32.66 -26.88
C ASP A 51 6.27 31.38 -26.08
N ALA A 52 7.40 30.73 -26.34
CA ALA A 52 7.86 29.54 -25.64
C ALA A 52 7.90 29.73 -24.12
N ARG A 53 8.32 30.91 -23.63
CA ARG A 53 8.36 31.19 -22.18
C ARG A 53 6.97 31.16 -21.55
N GLN A 54 5.99 31.80 -22.20
CA GLN A 54 4.62 31.86 -21.69
C GLN A 54 3.97 30.47 -21.66
N ILE A 55 4.26 29.66 -22.68
CA ILE A 55 3.80 28.26 -22.73
C ILE A 55 4.44 27.46 -21.60
N LEU A 56 5.77 27.59 -21.41
CA LEU A 56 6.50 26.87 -20.37
C LEU A 56 6.03 27.26 -18.96
N ASP A 57 5.78 28.54 -18.71
CA ASP A 57 5.26 29.04 -17.43
C ASP A 57 3.89 28.44 -17.08
N GLY A 58 3.07 28.13 -18.09
CA GLY A 58 1.79 27.44 -17.90
C GLY A 58 1.90 25.91 -17.82
N LEU A 59 2.89 25.32 -18.51
CA LEU A 59 3.09 23.87 -18.54
C LEU A 59 3.82 23.35 -17.31
N LEU A 60 4.80 24.09 -16.77
CA LEU A 60 5.58 23.65 -15.61
C LEU A 60 4.70 23.33 -14.38
N PRO A 61 3.73 24.19 -13.98
CA PRO A 61 2.82 23.86 -12.88
C PRO A 61 1.99 22.62 -13.18
N ARG A 62 1.44 22.50 -14.40
CA ARG A 62 0.65 21.33 -14.81
C ARG A 62 1.46 20.04 -14.80
N PHE A 63 2.72 20.10 -15.19
CA PHE A 63 3.63 18.97 -15.13
C PHE A 63 3.83 18.52 -13.69
N ILE A 64 4.12 19.44 -12.77
CA ILE A 64 4.27 19.13 -11.34
C ILE A 64 2.96 18.56 -10.75
N GLU A 65 1.82 19.18 -11.06
CA GLU A 65 0.51 18.69 -10.65
C GLU A 65 0.27 17.26 -11.15
N SER A 66 0.62 16.97 -12.41
CA SER A 66 0.51 15.63 -12.99
C SER A 66 1.39 14.61 -12.29
N GLN A 67 2.67 14.94 -12.02
CA GLN A 67 3.59 14.04 -11.30
C GLN A 67 3.09 13.73 -9.89
N VAL A 68 2.64 14.74 -9.15
CA VAL A 68 2.09 14.55 -7.80
C VAL A 68 0.80 13.74 -7.86
N TYR A 69 -0.08 14.02 -8.82
CA TYR A 69 -1.33 13.27 -8.99
C TYR A 69 -1.06 11.79 -9.29
N GLN A 70 -0.12 11.50 -10.19
CA GLN A 70 0.31 10.13 -10.47
C GLN A 70 0.81 9.44 -9.19
N GLY A 71 1.73 10.06 -8.46
CA GLY A 71 2.27 9.49 -7.22
C GLY A 71 1.19 9.21 -6.15
N VAL A 72 0.15 10.06 -6.06
CA VAL A 72 -0.99 9.83 -5.15
C VAL A 72 -1.84 8.63 -5.60
N VAL A 73 -2.14 8.52 -6.89
CA VAL A 73 -2.94 7.41 -7.42
C VAL A 73 -2.21 6.07 -7.27
N GLU A 74 -0.91 6.03 -7.54
CA GLU A 74 -0.08 4.83 -7.36
C GLU A 74 0.02 4.43 -5.89
N ASN A 75 0.21 5.38 -4.98
CA ASN A 75 0.19 5.10 -3.54
C ASN A 75 -1.15 4.54 -3.08
N LEU A 76 -2.27 5.04 -3.60
CA LEU A 76 -3.59 4.52 -3.25
C LEU A 76 -3.74 3.06 -3.71
N ALA A 77 -3.26 2.72 -4.91
CA ALA A 77 -3.26 1.35 -5.40
C ALA A 77 -2.37 0.44 -4.53
N CYS A 78 -1.16 0.89 -4.19
CA CYS A 78 -0.24 0.20 -3.28
C CYS A 78 -0.87 -0.04 -1.90
N GLU A 79 -1.54 0.97 -1.35
CA GLU A 79 -2.22 0.87 -0.06
C GLU A 79 -3.32 -0.18 -0.09
N GLN A 80 -4.17 -0.20 -1.13
CA GLN A 80 -5.23 -1.20 -1.22
C GLN A 80 -4.66 -2.61 -1.37
N ALA A 81 -3.59 -2.79 -2.14
CA ALA A 81 -2.93 -4.08 -2.29
C ALA A 81 -2.30 -4.57 -0.98
N ALA A 82 -1.54 -3.70 -0.29
CA ALA A 82 -0.93 -4.01 0.99
C ALA A 82 -1.98 -4.33 2.06
N ARG A 83 -3.08 -3.57 2.10
CA ARG A 83 -4.21 -3.81 2.99
C ARG A 83 -4.86 -5.15 2.72
N MET A 84 -5.08 -5.51 1.45
CA MET A 84 -5.65 -6.80 1.07
C MET A 84 -4.79 -7.97 1.58
N ILE A 85 -3.48 -7.90 1.41
CA ILE A 85 -2.55 -8.94 1.89
C ILE A 85 -2.55 -9.00 3.42
N ALA A 86 -2.46 -7.85 4.10
CA ALA A 86 -2.46 -7.80 5.55
C ALA A 86 -3.76 -8.39 6.14
N MET A 87 -4.92 -8.09 5.53
CA MET A 87 -6.21 -8.64 5.97
C MET A 87 -6.35 -10.13 5.67
N LYS A 88 -5.79 -10.62 4.56
CA LYS A 88 -5.73 -12.04 4.27
C LYS A 88 -4.93 -12.77 5.34
N SER A 89 -3.72 -12.31 5.65
CA SER A 89 -2.90 -12.89 6.72
C SER A 89 -3.58 -12.81 8.09
N ALA A 90 -4.28 -11.71 8.39
CA ALA A 90 -5.06 -11.60 9.63
C ALA A 90 -6.21 -12.62 9.69
N THR A 91 -6.89 -12.85 8.57
CA THR A 91 -7.99 -13.83 8.46
C THR A 91 -7.47 -15.26 8.62
N ASP A 92 -6.35 -15.58 7.97
CA ASP A 92 -5.72 -16.89 8.07
C ASP A 92 -5.30 -17.16 9.53
N ASN A 93 -4.62 -16.21 10.19
CA ASN A 93 -4.22 -16.31 11.60
C ASN A 93 -5.43 -16.45 12.55
N ALA A 94 -6.53 -15.73 12.27
CA ALA A 94 -7.75 -15.85 13.06
C ALA A 94 -8.38 -17.24 12.91
N GLY A 95 -8.33 -17.83 11.70
CA GLY A 95 -8.81 -19.19 11.43
C GLY A 95 -8.04 -20.25 12.23
N ASP A 96 -6.73 -20.08 12.37
CA ASP A 96 -5.88 -20.96 13.17
C ASP A 96 -6.28 -20.89 14.66
N ILE A 97 -6.44 -19.69 15.21
CA ILE A 97 -6.85 -19.48 16.60
C ILE A 97 -8.25 -20.08 16.86
N ILE A 98 -9.19 -19.90 15.94
CA ILE A 98 -10.54 -20.48 16.06
C ILE A 98 -10.45 -22.00 16.13
N SER A 99 -9.63 -22.61 15.28
CA SER A 99 -9.45 -24.07 15.24
C SER A 99 -8.85 -24.60 16.56
N GLU A 100 -7.86 -23.91 17.11
CA GLU A 100 -7.28 -24.23 18.42
C GLU A 100 -8.29 -24.12 19.56
N LEU A 101 -9.04 -23.02 19.61
CA LEU A 101 -10.07 -22.78 20.63
C LEU A 101 -11.21 -23.81 20.53
N GLN A 102 -11.58 -24.22 19.31
CA GLN A 102 -12.60 -25.23 19.10
C GLN A 102 -12.15 -26.61 19.60
N LEU A 103 -10.87 -26.96 19.42
CA LEU A 103 -10.30 -28.17 20.01
C LEU A 103 -10.33 -28.12 21.54
N ALA A 104 -9.93 -27.00 22.13
CA ALA A 104 -9.96 -26.79 23.57
C ALA A 104 -11.39 -26.87 24.14
N TYR A 105 -12.34 -26.22 23.46
CA TYR A 105 -13.77 -26.26 23.82
C TYR A 105 -14.31 -27.70 23.84
N ASN A 106 -14.03 -28.49 22.80
CA ASN A 106 -14.50 -29.87 22.74
C ASN A 106 -13.90 -30.74 23.85
N LYS A 107 -12.62 -30.55 24.18
CA LYS A 107 -11.97 -31.23 25.32
C LYS A 107 -12.62 -30.84 26.65
N ALA A 108 -12.82 -29.55 26.88
CA ALA A 108 -13.48 -29.05 28.10
C ALA A 108 -14.91 -29.56 28.21
N ARG A 109 -15.67 -29.60 27.11
CA ARG A 109 -17.03 -30.14 27.05
C ARG A 109 -17.06 -31.62 27.43
N GLN A 110 -16.15 -32.44 26.90
CA GLN A 110 -16.07 -33.87 27.24
C GLN A 110 -15.70 -34.09 28.71
N ALA A 111 -14.76 -33.29 29.24
CA ALA A 111 -14.39 -33.33 30.64
C ALA A 111 -15.58 -32.98 31.55
N ALA A 112 -16.35 -31.93 31.21
CA ALA A 112 -17.55 -31.53 31.95
C ALA A 112 -18.62 -32.63 31.97
N ILE A 113 -18.94 -33.23 30.81
CA ILE A 113 -19.90 -34.36 30.73
C ILE A 113 -19.43 -35.53 31.61
N THR A 114 -18.14 -35.86 31.57
CA THR A 114 -17.57 -36.95 32.36
C THR A 114 -17.65 -36.66 33.85
N GLN A 115 -17.40 -35.42 34.25
CA GLN A 115 -17.52 -34.96 35.63
C GLN A 115 -18.97 -35.04 36.12
N GLU A 116 -19.92 -34.51 35.37
CA GLU A 116 -21.35 -34.58 35.71
C GLU A 116 -21.82 -36.03 35.90
N ILE A 117 -21.45 -36.93 34.99
CA ILE A 117 -21.78 -38.36 35.11
C ILE A 117 -21.14 -38.97 36.35
N SER A 118 -19.88 -38.65 36.65
CA SER A 118 -19.16 -39.17 37.82
C SER A 118 -19.82 -38.70 39.13
N GLU A 119 -20.28 -37.45 39.18
CA GLU A 119 -21.01 -36.89 40.31
C GLU A 119 -22.38 -37.57 40.51
N ILE A 120 -23.13 -37.82 39.42
CA ILE A 120 -24.41 -38.56 39.47
C ILE A 120 -24.22 -39.97 40.01
N VAL A 121 -23.23 -40.72 39.51
CA VAL A 121 -22.97 -42.10 39.96
C VAL A 121 -22.51 -42.13 41.41
N SER A 122 -21.63 -41.22 41.83
CA SER A 122 -21.17 -41.12 43.22
C SER A 122 -22.32 -40.77 44.18
N GLY A 123 -23.22 -39.87 43.77
CA GLY A 123 -24.41 -39.53 44.55
C GLY A 123 -25.39 -40.69 44.68
N ALA A 124 -25.62 -41.43 43.59
CA ALA A 124 -26.50 -42.60 43.59
C ALA A 124 -25.95 -43.77 44.43
N ALA A 125 -24.64 -43.95 44.50
CA ALA A 125 -24.00 -44.99 45.33
C ALA A 125 -23.95 -44.67 46.83
N SER A 126 -24.28 -43.44 47.22
CA SER A 126 -24.27 -42.96 48.61
C SER A 126 -25.66 -43.01 49.27
N VAL A 127 -26.67 -43.55 48.57
CA VAL A 127 -28.04 -43.84 49.04
C VAL A 127 -28.21 -45.34 49.18
#